data_AF-A0A430JAP8-F1
#
_entry.id   AF-A0A430JAP8-F1
#
_cell.length_a   1.000
_cell.length_b   1.000
_cell.length_c   1.000
_cell.angle_alpha   90.00
_cell.angle_beta   90.00
_cell.angle_gamma   90.00
#
_symmetry.space_group_name_H-M   'P 1'
#
loop_
_entity.id
_entity.type
_entity.pdbx_description
1 polymer ?
#
loop_
_entity_poly.entity_id
_entity_poly.type
_entity_poly.pdbx_seq_one_letter_code
_entity_poly.pdbx_strand_id
1 'polypeptide(L)' 'MFRFTYVWLTNGQQFWYYPIFVGRHSIAGYRWTGFSWMYFGVDLRNIDAFTC' A
#
# COMPACT_ATOMS: atom_id res chain seq x y z
N MET A 1 3.64 2.31 -18.28
CA MET A 1 4.17 1.24 -17.42
C MET A 1 3.43 1.32 -16.09
N PHE A 2 2.71 0.28 -15.70
CA PHE A 2 1.99 0.25 -14.41
C PHE A 2 3.01 0.12 -13.28
N ARG A 3 3.14 1.15 -12.45
CA ARG A 3 4.07 1.20 -11.32
C ARG A 3 3.40 0.49 -10.15
N PHE A 4 3.74 -0.78 -9.96
CA PHE A 4 3.30 -1.51 -8.78
C PHE A 4 4.21 -1.14 -7.62
N THR A 5 3.66 -0.50 -6.59
CA THR A 5 4.42 -0.13 -5.42
C THR A 5 4.50 -1.33 -4.48
N TYR A 6 5.70 -1.80 -4.17
CA TYR A 6 5.88 -2.81 -3.14
C TYR A 6 5.84 -2.13 -1.77
N VAL A 7 4.92 -2.56 -0.91
CA VAL A 7 4.72 -1.98 0.41
C VAL A 7 4.95 -3.05 1.46
N TRP A 8 5.75 -2.71 2.46
CA TRP A 8 5.95 -3.51 3.65
C TRP A 8 5.44 -2.75 4.88
N LEU A 9 4.56 -3.41 5.64
CA LEU A 9 4.08 -2.92 6.92
C LEU A 9 5.05 -3.32 8.03
N THR A 10 5.11 -2.52 9.08
CA THR A 10 5.92 -2.79 10.28
C THR A 10 5.55 -4.09 11.02
N ASN A 11 4.38 -4.67 10.73
CA ASN A 11 3.93 -5.96 11.25
C ASN A 11 4.47 -7.17 10.44
N GLY A 12 5.33 -6.94 9.44
CA GLY A 12 5.92 -7.98 8.59
C GLY A 12 5.07 -8.38 7.37
N GLN A 13 3.90 -7.76 7.17
CA GLN A 13 3.09 -8.01 5.98
C GLN A 13 3.66 -7.27 4.76
N GLN A 14 3.90 -8.02 3.69
CA GLN A 14 4.38 -7.49 2.42
C GLN A 14 3.31 -7.72 1.36
N PHE A 15 2.89 -6.67 0.68
CA PHE A 15 1.89 -6.77 -0.38
C PHE A 15 2.13 -5.72 -1.46
N TRP A 16 1.65 -6.04 -2.66
CA TRP A 16 1.54 -5.05 -3.72
C TRP A 16 0.45 -4.07 -3.34
N TYR A 17 0.79 -2.79 -3.36
CA TYR A 17 -0.13 -1.72 -3.04
C TYR A 17 -0.21 -0.75 -4.21
N TYR A 18 -1.43 -0.36 -4.57
CA TYR A 18 -1.70 0.63 -5.58
C TYR A 18 -2.36 1.84 -4.93
N PRO A 19 -1.59 2.91 -4.61
CA PRO A 19 -2.16 4.11 -4.02
C PRO A 19 -3.04 4.82 -5.05
N ILE A 20 -4.30 5.04 -4.71
CA ILE A 20 -5.19 5.90 -5.51
C ILE A 20 -5.19 7.34 -4.97
N PHE A 21 -4.88 7.50 -3.69
CA PHE A 21 -4.90 8.79 -3.01
C PHE A 21 -3.86 8.81 -1.90
N VAL A 22 -3.02 9.85 -1.90
CA VAL A 22 -1.97 10.06 -0.89
C VAL A 22 -2.23 11.39 -0.19
N GLY A 23 -2.68 11.32 1.06
CA GLY A 23 -2.79 12.46 1.95
C GLY A 23 -1.52 12.65 2.79
N ARG A 24 -1.45 13.75 3.55
CA ARG A 24 -0.28 14.06 4.40
C ARG A 24 -0.02 12.98 5.47
N HIS A 25 -1.06 12.33 5.98
CA HIS A 25 -0.94 11.35 7.07
C HIS A 25 -1.58 10.00 6.74
N SER A 26 -2.36 9.90 5.67
CA SER A 26 -3.13 8.72 5.32
C SER A 26 -3.02 8.43 3.83
N ILE A 27 -3.00 7.16 3.47
CA ILE A 27 -2.98 6.71 2.08
C ILE A 27 -4.17 5.78 1.86
N ALA A 28 -4.85 5.95 0.75
CA ALA A 28 -5.94 5.08 0.31
C ALA A 28 -5.60 4.47 -1.05
N GLY A 29 -5.98 3.22 -1.24
CA GLY A 29 -5.46 2.42 -2.35
C GLY A 29 -6.06 1.05 -2.39
N TYR A 30 -5.56 0.25 -3.32
CA TYR A 30 -5.89 -1.15 -3.42
C TYR A 30 -4.69 -1.97 -2.97
N ARG A 31 -4.89 -2.85 -1.99
CA ARG A 31 -3.90 -3.87 -1.62
C ARG A 31 -4.18 -5.15 -2.40
N TRP A 32 -3.12 -5.83 -2.80
CA TRP A 32 -3.19 -7.17 -3.37
C TRP A 32 -3.17 -8.19 -2.24
N THR A 33 -4.22 -9.00 -2.13
CA THR A 33 -4.31 -10.06 -1.11
C THR A 33 -3.78 -11.42 -1.59
N GLY A 34 -3.17 -11.47 -2.78
CA GLY A 34 -2.76 -12.72 -3.45
C GLY A 34 -3.80 -13.24 -4.45
N PHE A 35 -5.08 -12.92 -4.26
CA PHE A 35 -6.18 -13.38 -5.12
C PHE A 35 -6.99 -12.24 -5.73
N SER A 36 -7.10 -11.10 -5.05
CA SER A 36 -7.88 -9.95 -5.54
C SER A 36 -7.31 -8.63 -5.04
N TRP A 37 -7.70 -7.55 -5.75
CA TRP A 37 -7.49 -6.18 -5.31
C TRP A 37 -8.58 -5.81 -4.30
N MET A 38 -8.18 -5.49 -3.08
CA MET A 38 -9.10 -5.05 -2.03
C MET A 38 -8.80 -3.61 -1.67
N TYR A 39 -9.84 -2.78 -1.57
CA TYR A 39 -9.69 -1.39 -1.12
C TYR A 39 -9.17 -1.37 0.32
N PHE A 40 -8.07 -0.65 0.55
CA PHE A 40 -7.41 -0.56 1.84
C PHE A 40 -6.84 0.84 2.05
N GLY A 41 -7.28 1.48 3.13
CA GLY A 41 -6.73 2.72 3.63
C GLY A 41 -5.90 2.46 4.89
N VAL A 42 -4.71 3.03 4.95
CA VAL A 42 -3.82 2.91 6.10
C VAL A 42 -3.10 4.22 6.35
N ASP A 43 -2.81 4.51 7.63
CA ASP A 43 -2.00 5.66 7.99
C ASP A 43 -0.55 5.47 7.57
N LEU A 44 0.05 6.55 7.04
CA LEU A 44 1.42 6.55 6.51
C LEU A 44 2.47 6.16 7.57
N ARG A 45 2.13 6.33 8.86
CA ARG A 45 2.97 5.95 10.01
C ARG A 45 3.16 4.44 10.19
N ASN A 46 2.32 3.61 9.57
CA ASN A 46 2.39 2.15 9.68
C ASN A 46 3.11 1.50 8.49
N ILE A 47 3.46 2.28 7.46
CA ILE A 47 4.18 1.81 6.27
C ILE A 47 5.66 2.13 6.45
N ASP A 48 6.51 1.10 6.43
CA ASP A 48 7.93 1.26 6.76
C ASP A 48 8.77 1.66 5.53
N ALA A 49 8.42 1.18 4.34
CA ALA A 49 8.91 1.76 3.09
C ALA A 49 8.09 1.32 1.86
N PHE A 50 8.28 2.09 0.80
CA PHE A 50 7.60 1.98 -0.48
C PHE A 50 8.65 2.09 -1.59
N THR A 51 8.52 1.30 -2.67
CA THR A 51 9.34 1.41 -3.88
C THR A 51 8.44 1.63 -5.10
N CYS A 52 8.80 2.53 -6.01
CA CYS A 52 7.95 3.01 -7.11
C CYS A 52 8.42 2.60 -8.51
#